data_AF-A0A956SRS2-F1
#
_entry.id   AF-A0A956SRS2-F1
#
_cell.length_a   1.000
_cell.length_b   1.000
_cell.length_c   1.000
_cell.angle_alpha   90.00
_cell.angle_beta   90.00
_cell.angle_gamma   90.00
#
_symmetry.space_group_name_H-M   'P 1'
#
loop_
_entity.id
_entity.type
_entity.pdbx_description
1 polymer ?
#
loop_
_entity_poly.entity_id
_entity_poly.type
_entity_poly.pdbx_seq_one_letter_code
_entity_poly.pdbx_strand_id
1 'polypeptide(L)'
;SLIGTCVPNMGMHALVESEYAATEPFSATMVIGYYGGRPIFLEPMIARARLLERASFDLAIPEIPGVAGPYPRAFRADWVPETESYRFTFSDFRPGS
;
A
#
# COMPACT_ATOMS: atom_id res chain seq x y z
N SER A 1 -13.14 -0.05 -6.75
CA SER A 1 -13.55 -0.71 -5.49
C SER A 1 -12.36 -1.48 -4.91
N LEU A 2 -12.48 -2.19 -3.78
CA LEU A 2 -11.44 -3.10 -3.27
C LEU A 2 -11.77 -4.55 -3.66
N ILE A 3 -10.76 -5.30 -4.11
CA ILE A 3 -10.90 -6.71 -4.49
C ILE A 3 -10.16 -7.58 -3.47
N GLY A 4 -10.87 -8.50 -2.83
CA GLY A 4 -10.33 -9.41 -1.83
C GLY A 4 -9.78 -10.70 -2.44
N THR A 5 -8.65 -11.18 -1.93
CA THR A 5 -8.04 -12.47 -2.29
C THR A 5 -7.55 -13.20 -1.03
N CYS A 6 -7.63 -14.53 -1.05
CA CYS A 6 -7.09 -15.38 0.01
C CYS A 6 -5.75 -15.94 -0.45
N VAL A 7 -4.67 -15.57 0.25
CA VAL A 7 -3.32 -16.01 -0.09
C VAL A 7 -2.89 -17.10 0.89
N PRO A 8 -2.50 -18.30 0.42
CA PRO A 8 -2.05 -19.38 1.29
C PRO A 8 -0.96 -18.91 2.25
N ASN A 9 -1.12 -19.24 3.54
CA ASN A 9 -0.23 -18.86 4.65
C ASN A 9 -0.09 -17.36 4.96
N MET A 10 -0.71 -16.46 4.17
CA MET A 10 -0.67 -15.01 4.43
C MET A 10 -2.05 -14.45 4.81
N GLY A 11 -3.14 -15.15 4.47
CA GLY A 11 -4.50 -14.75 4.83
C GLY A 11 -5.17 -13.83 3.81
N MET A 12 -6.15 -13.06 4.27
CA MET A 12 -6.99 -12.24 3.40
C MET A 12 -6.32 -10.91 3.09
N HIS A 13 -6.17 -10.61 1.81
CA HIS A 13 -5.63 -9.35 1.31
C HIS A 13 -6.65 -8.67 0.42
N ALA A 14 -6.62 -7.34 0.36
CA ALA A 14 -7.30 -6.59 -0.68
C ALA A 14 -6.39 -5.56 -1.32
N LEU A 15 -6.65 -5.30 -2.60
CA LEU A 15 -6.02 -4.24 -3.38
C LEU A 15 -7.10 -3.45 -4.13
N VAL A 16 -6.72 -2.29 -4.66
CA VAL A 16 -7.61 -1.52 -5.53
C VAL A 16 -7.86 -2.29 -6.83
N GLU A 17 -9.10 -2.25 -7.30
CA GLU A 17 -9.57 -2.99 -8.49
C GLU A 17 -8.76 -2.70 -9.76
N SER A 18 -8.31 -1.45 -9.95
CA SER A 18 -7.48 -1.07 -11.10
C SER A 18 -6.16 -1.84 -11.15
N GLU A 19 -5.58 -2.16 -9.99
CA GLU A 19 -4.32 -2.90 -9.88
C GLU A 19 -4.55 -4.41 -10.06
N TYR A 20 -5.72 -4.90 -9.65
CA TYR A 20 -6.09 -6.32 -9.86
C TYR A 20 -6.35 -6.61 -11.34
N ALA A 21 -6.97 -5.67 -12.04
CA ALA A 21 -7.30 -5.77 -13.46
C ALA A 21 -6.15 -5.33 -14.39
N ALA A 22 -5.04 -4.84 -13.84
CA ALA A 22 -3.93 -4.35 -14.63
C ALA A 22 -3.29 -5.48 -15.46
N THR A 23 -3.09 -5.21 -16.75
CA THR A 23 -2.34 -6.11 -17.66
C THR A 23 -0.88 -5.73 -17.79
N GLU A 24 -0.52 -4.53 -17.32
CA GLU A 24 0.85 -4.04 -17.31
C GLU A 24 1.68 -4.74 -16.22
N PRO A 25 3.01 -4.81 -16.36
CA PRO A 25 3.88 -5.32 -15.31
C PRO A 25 3.66 -4.57 -13.99
N PHE A 26 3.52 -5.32 -12.91
CA PHE A 26 3.35 -4.76 -11.58
C PHE A 26 4.50 -3.80 -11.20
N SER A 27 4.15 -2.61 -10.74
CA SER A 27 5.11 -1.58 -10.32
C SER A 27 5.07 -1.35 -8.80
N ALA A 28 3.96 -0.85 -8.28
CA ALA A 28 3.77 -0.65 -6.84
C ALA A 28 2.29 -0.41 -6.52
N THR A 29 1.84 -0.88 -5.36
CA THR A 29 0.49 -0.63 -4.86
C THR A 29 0.43 -0.66 -3.33
N MET A 30 -0.68 -0.20 -2.77
CA MET A 30 -0.98 -0.34 -1.35
C MET A 30 -1.91 -1.54 -1.15
N VAL A 31 -1.51 -2.46 -0.27
CA VAL A 31 -2.25 -3.68 0.05
C VAL A 31 -2.78 -3.60 1.48
N ILE A 32 -3.97 -4.18 1.67
CA ILE A 32 -4.68 -4.20 2.95
C ILE A 32 -4.81 -5.64 3.41
N GLY A 33 -4.35 -5.92 4.62
CA GLY A 33 -4.55 -7.22 5.27
C GLY A 33 -5.79 -7.26 6.14
N TYR A 34 -6.52 -8.37 6.10
CA TYR A 34 -7.71 -8.61 6.90
C TYR A 34 -7.61 -9.85 7.78
N TYR A 35 -8.18 -9.77 8.98
CA TYR A 35 -8.42 -10.91 9.85
C TYR A 35 -9.80 -10.79 10.50
N GLY A 36 -10.61 -11.86 10.42
CA GLY A 36 -11.99 -11.84 10.94
C GLY A 36 -12.86 -10.73 10.35
N GLY A 37 -12.64 -10.36 9.08
CA GLY A 37 -13.36 -9.28 8.41
C GLY A 37 -12.94 -7.86 8.80
N ARG A 38 -11.89 -7.71 9.62
CA ARG A 38 -11.36 -6.41 10.04
C ARG A 38 -10.01 -6.13 9.39
N PRO A 39 -9.76 -4.91 8.91
CA PRO A 39 -8.43 -4.52 8.44
C PRO A 39 -7.45 -4.49 9.61
N ILE A 40 -6.29 -5.11 9.44
CA ILE A 40 -5.27 -5.24 10.50
C ILE A 40 -3.92 -4.65 10.12
N PHE A 41 -3.65 -4.44 8.82
CA PHE A 41 -2.48 -3.72 8.35
C PHE A 41 -2.72 -3.08 6.98
N LEU A 42 -1.88 -2.09 6.67
CA LEU A 42 -1.75 -1.41 5.40
C LEU A 42 -0.27 -1.43 5.02
N GLU A 43 0.08 -1.96 3.85
CA GLU A 43 1.47 -2.11 3.43
C GLU A 43 1.71 -1.71 1.98
N PRO A 44 2.84 -1.04 1.67
CA PRO A 44 3.26 -0.85 0.30
C PRO A 44 3.89 -2.13 -0.25
N MET A 45 3.33 -2.67 -1.33
CA MET A 45 4.01 -3.68 -2.15
C MET A 45 4.68 -2.97 -3.32
N ILE A 46 6.00 -3.10 -3.45
CA ILE A 46 6.78 -2.37 -4.46
C ILE A 46 7.68 -3.36 -5.21
N ALA A 47 7.61 -3.34 -6.54
CA ALA A 47 8.48 -4.13 -7.37
C ALA A 47 9.94 -3.66 -7.23
N ARG A 48 10.88 -4.62 -7.24
CA ARG A 48 12.31 -4.31 -7.18
C ARG A 48 12.74 -3.37 -8.31
N ALA A 49 12.18 -3.53 -9.52
CA ALA A 49 12.48 -2.68 -10.65
C ALA A 49 12.18 -1.20 -10.36
N ARG A 50 11.04 -0.90 -9.71
CA ARG A 50 10.66 0.45 -9.31
C ARG A 50 11.65 1.07 -8.33
N LEU A 51 12.12 0.30 -7.35
CA LEU A 51 13.13 0.78 -6.39
C LEU A 51 14.47 1.10 -7.06
N LEU A 52 14.86 0.30 -8.06
CA LEU A 52 16.12 0.50 -8.80
C LEU A 52 16.14 1.77 -9.65
N GLU A 53 15.00 2.40 -9.91
CA GLU A 53 14.93 3.70 -10.58
C GLU A 53 15.50 4.84 -9.72
N ARG A 54 15.70 4.62 -8.41
CA ARG A 54 16.28 5.61 -7.46
C ARG A 54 15.57 6.97 -7.53
N ALA A 55 14.24 6.94 -7.66
CA ALA A 55 13.40 8.12 -7.79
C ALA A 55 12.33 8.12 -6.71
N SER A 56 12.02 9.30 -6.16
CA SER A 56 10.94 9.42 -5.18
C SER A 56 9.57 9.28 -5.84
N PHE A 57 8.62 8.68 -5.12
CA PHE A 57 7.25 8.49 -5.61
C PHE A 57 6.24 8.40 -4.48
N ASP A 58 4.98 8.64 -4.81
CA ASP A 58 3.85 8.52 -3.90
C ASP A 58 3.02 7.28 -4.29
N LEU A 59 2.34 6.68 -3.31
CA LEU A 59 1.33 5.64 -3.56
C LEU A 59 -0.02 6.11 -3.04
N ALA A 60 -1.07 5.83 -3.81
CA ALA A 60 -2.43 6.08 -3.38
C ALA A 60 -2.77 5.17 -2.19
N ILE A 61 -3.32 5.77 -1.14
CA ILE A 61 -3.89 5.03 -0.01
C ILE A 61 -5.39 4.89 -0.25
N PRO A 62 -5.92 3.66 -0.39
CA PRO A 62 -7.36 3.47 -0.56
C PRO A 62 -8.14 3.84 0.70
N GLU A 63 -9.38 4.27 0.54
CA GLU A 63 -10.29 4.34 1.68
C GLU A 63 -10.75 2.93 2.07
N ILE A 64 -10.77 2.65 3.37
CA ILE A 64 -11.12 1.33 3.91
C ILE A 64 -12.29 1.52 4.86
N PRO A 65 -13.51 1.09 4.48
CA PRO A 65 -14.68 1.21 5.31
C PRO A 65 -14.49 0.52 6.67
N GLY A 66 -14.86 1.21 7.74
CA GLY A 66 -14.88 0.64 9.09
C GLY A 66 -13.52 0.57 9.78
N VAL A 67 -12.49 1.23 9.23
CA VAL A 67 -11.26 1.50 9.99
C VAL A 67 -11.57 2.53 11.08
N ALA A 68 -11.17 2.23 12.30
CA ALA A 68 -11.25 3.17 13.42
C ALA A 68 -9.85 3.70 13.79
N GLY A 69 -9.81 4.91 14.36
CA GLY A 69 -8.56 5.52 14.83
C GLY A 69 -7.74 6.20 13.73
N PRO A 70 -6.49 6.58 14.03
CA PRO A 70 -5.62 7.29 13.09
C PRO A 70 -5.25 6.41 11.89
N TYR A 71 -5.71 6.83 10.71
CA TYR A 71 -5.48 6.19 9.41
C TYR A 71 -4.71 7.16 8.49
N PRO A 72 -3.61 6.73 7.86
CA PRO A 72 -2.81 7.60 7.00
C PRO A 72 -3.57 7.94 5.71
N ARG A 73 -3.40 9.17 5.21
CA ARG A 73 -3.98 9.60 3.92
C ARG A 73 -2.92 9.83 2.84
N ALA A 74 -1.65 9.80 3.22
CA ALA A 74 -0.53 9.90 2.28
C ALA A 74 0.56 8.86 2.59
N PHE A 75 1.12 8.28 1.53
CA PHE A 75 2.34 7.48 1.57
C PHE A 75 3.34 8.04 0.58
N ARG A 76 4.59 8.20 1.03
CA ARG A 76 5.69 8.65 0.20
C ARG A 76 6.93 7.77 0.38
N ALA A 77 7.53 7.40 -0.75
CA ALA A 77 8.86 6.81 -0.82
C ALA A 77 9.84 7.87 -1.32
N ASP A 78 10.69 8.37 -0.44
CA ASP A 78 11.75 9.32 -0.79
C ASP A 78 13.07 8.58 -1.01
N TRP A 79 13.66 8.74 -2.21
CA TRP A 79 15.05 8.35 -2.43
C TRP A 79 15.99 9.33 -1.72
N VAL A 80 16.91 8.80 -0.93
CA VAL A 80 17.92 9.56 -0.18
C VAL A 80 19.29 9.24 -0.77
N PRO A 81 19.83 10.11 -1.66
CA PRO A 81 21.08 9.84 -2.38
C PRO A 81 22.28 9.66 -1.46
N GLU A 82 22.31 10.37 -0.33
CA GLU A 82 23.43 10.37 0.61
C GLU A 82 23.65 9.01 1.27
N THR A 83 22.58 8.23 1.44
CA THR A 83 22.60 6.91 2.09
C THR A 83 22.26 5.77 1.14
N GLU A 84 22.09 6.08 -0.15
CA GLU A 84 21.60 5.15 -1.18
C GLU A 84 20.41 4.29 -0.72
N SER A 85 19.44 4.92 -0.07
CA SER A 85 18.30 4.22 0.53
C SER A 85 16.98 4.94 0.30
N TYR A 86 15.88 4.24 0.53
CA TYR A 86 14.56 4.86 0.57
C TYR A 86 14.13 5.13 2.00
N ARG A 87 13.49 6.28 2.21
CA ARG A 87 12.68 6.58 3.38
C ARG A 87 11.20 6.40 3.02
N PHE A 88 10.55 5.44 3.66
CA PHE A 88 9.11 5.22 3.49
C PHE A 88 8.36 5.90 4.63
N THR A 89 7.40 6.77 4.29
CA THR A 89 6.68 7.60 5.25
C THR A 89 5.18 7.49 5.01
N PHE A 90 4.47 7.08 6.06
CA PHE A 90 3.03 7.34 6.18
C PHE A 90 2.83 8.70 6.87
N SER A 91 1.91 9.50 6.36
CA SER A 91 1.61 10.83 6.90
C SER A 91 0.13 11.19 6.74
N ASP A 92 -0.23 12.39 7.23
CA ASP A 92 -1.61 12.90 7.24
C ASP A 92 -2.60 11.92 7.89
N PHE A 93 -2.29 11.52 9.12
CA PHE A 93 -3.15 10.62 9.88
C PHE A 93 -4.44 11.33 10.30
N ARG A 94 -5.58 10.76 9.90
CA ARG A 94 -6.93 11.25 10.21
C ARG A 94 -7.78 10.10 10.72
N PRO A 95 -8.90 10.36 11.41
CA PRO A 95 -9.85 9.29 11.72
C PRO A 95 -10.22 8.48 10.46
N GLY A 96 -10.20 7.15 10.60
CA GLY A 96 -10.76 6.25 9.60
C GLY A 96 -12.25 6.48 9.37
N SER A 97 -12.74 5.99 8.24
CA SER A 97 -14.10 6.21 7.72
C SER A 97 -14.83 4.90 7.47
#